data_AF-A0A7J4W0V3-F1
#
_entry.id   AF-A0A7J4W0V3-F1
#
_cell.length_a   1.000
_cell.length_b   1.000
_cell.length_c   1.000
_cell.angle_alpha   90.00
_cell.angle_beta   90.00
_cell.angle_gamma   90.00
#
_symmetry.space_group_name_H-M   'P 1'
#
loop_
_entity.id
_entity.type
_entity.pdbx_description
1 polymer ?
#
loop_
_entity_poly.entity_id
_entity_poly.type
_entity_poly.pdbx_seq_one_letter_code
_entity_poly.pdbx_strand_id
1 'polypeptide(L)'
;MTPVILVTFAGRQKRMEILTQYIRKAMDDGIIDEWHIWDFTRSPEDHEWVTREFGPARYMGSAVPYQFKGTVTPRSSFRTSAKIIRDLHIAVVPNDNSDTFFELVVGGWGNKQSVLRHVPRTGLKNFDRANVPNLWARSTPGALSPGMANQIVLNIEADGVLALHVNDVTIGKWADLNLQSGASVMISGGWGADLELCDVHSPIRRYVGNQESTPYWQAYDYYSKRLQNFSDALFLKCDDDIVYMNLEKLSEFIEFRRANPNYFVVSANVVNNGVCAYFQQAAGSLPYYLGEFERPPGGFGGSLWQSPERATALHDYFLQTESKHLPLATSVVEWKERHSINFISWLGKDLMHLALPKCDDEYALTVDLPTFLDRPSAIYSDFIVSHLSFGTQEQGLELDRLIDAYGELMRSRLAS
;
A
#
# COMPACT_ATOMS: atom_id res chain seq x y z
N MET A 1 22.62 -8.58 -2.29
CA MET A 1 21.97 -7.99 -3.49
C MET A 1 21.14 -6.81 -3.03
N THR A 2 20.98 -5.79 -3.88
CA THR A 2 20.05 -4.67 -3.66
C THR A 2 18.62 -5.22 -3.53
N PRO A 3 17.86 -4.89 -2.47
CA PRO A 3 16.51 -5.40 -2.31
C PRO A 3 15.58 -4.85 -3.40
N VAL A 4 14.68 -5.69 -3.89
CA VAL A 4 13.58 -5.35 -4.79
C VAL A 4 12.30 -5.21 -3.97
N ILE A 5 11.74 -4.00 -3.97
CA ILE A 5 10.54 -3.66 -3.21
C ILE A 5 9.41 -3.38 -4.19
N LEU A 6 8.36 -4.17 -4.15
CA LEU A 6 7.13 -3.88 -4.89
C LEU A 6 6.18 -3.05 -4.03
N VAL A 7 5.61 -1.99 -4.58
CA VAL A 7 4.60 -1.14 -3.95
C VAL A 7 3.28 -1.28 -4.70
N THR A 8 2.19 -1.51 -3.97
CA THR A 8 0.84 -1.56 -4.55
C THR A 8 -0.08 -0.66 -3.75
N PHE A 9 -0.86 0.17 -4.44
CA PHE A 9 -1.93 0.96 -3.85
C PHE A 9 -3.20 0.13 -3.87
N ALA A 10 -3.48 -0.59 -2.78
CA ALA A 10 -4.60 -1.52 -2.68
C ALA A 10 -5.94 -0.78 -2.70
N GLY A 11 -6.87 -1.34 -3.46
CA GLY A 11 -8.19 -0.75 -3.63
C GLY A 11 -9.31 -1.76 -3.87
N ARG A 12 -9.05 -2.87 -4.57
CA ARG A 12 -10.12 -3.70 -5.19
C ARG A 12 -9.85 -5.20 -5.06
N GLN A 13 -10.55 -5.87 -4.14
CA GLN A 13 -10.35 -7.28 -3.77
C GLN A 13 -10.27 -8.23 -4.99
N LYS A 14 -11.33 -8.30 -5.81
CA LYS A 14 -11.44 -9.30 -6.89
C LYS A 14 -10.27 -9.25 -7.88
N ARG A 15 -9.70 -8.07 -8.10
CA ARG A 15 -8.61 -7.83 -9.05
C ARG A 15 -7.27 -8.17 -8.40
N MET A 16 -7.11 -7.74 -7.14
CA MET A 16 -5.91 -8.05 -6.36
C MET A 16 -5.74 -9.53 -6.05
N GLU A 17 -6.81 -10.32 -5.99
CA GLU A 17 -6.70 -11.77 -5.77
C GLU A 17 -5.84 -12.45 -6.85
N ILE A 18 -5.95 -12.01 -8.11
CA ILE A 18 -5.10 -12.49 -9.22
C ILE A 18 -3.67 -11.98 -9.04
N LEU A 19 -3.50 -10.67 -8.81
CA LEU A 19 -2.21 -10.03 -8.61
C LEU A 19 -1.42 -10.69 -7.45
N THR A 20 -2.11 -11.03 -6.36
CA THR A 20 -1.54 -11.65 -5.17
C THR A 20 -0.85 -12.98 -5.49
N GLN A 21 -1.41 -13.78 -6.39
CA GLN A 21 -0.80 -15.07 -6.78
C GLN A 21 0.50 -14.86 -7.56
N TYR A 22 0.53 -13.91 -8.49
CA TYR A 22 1.74 -13.57 -9.24
C TYR A 22 2.84 -13.02 -8.34
N ILE A 23 2.50 -12.12 -7.42
CA ILE A 23 3.49 -11.52 -6.51
C ILE A 23 4.02 -12.57 -5.52
N ARG A 24 3.15 -13.41 -4.94
CA ARG A 24 3.59 -14.51 -4.07
C ARG A 24 4.56 -15.43 -4.80
N LYS A 25 4.26 -15.83 -6.04
CA LYS A 25 5.20 -16.62 -6.84
C LYS A 25 6.52 -15.89 -7.09
N ALA A 26 6.49 -14.61 -7.45
CA ALA A 26 7.70 -13.81 -7.65
C ALA A 26 8.56 -13.67 -6.38
N MET A 27 7.91 -13.61 -5.19
CA MET A 27 8.60 -13.61 -3.90
C MET A 27 9.19 -14.98 -3.58
N ASP A 28 8.43 -16.06 -3.81
CA ASP A 28 8.91 -17.44 -3.60
C ASP A 28 10.12 -17.77 -4.50
N ASP A 29 10.15 -17.21 -5.72
CA ASP A 29 11.26 -17.33 -6.67
C ASP A 29 12.45 -16.40 -6.34
N GLY A 30 12.32 -15.53 -5.32
CA GLY A 30 13.37 -14.59 -4.92
C GLY A 30 13.57 -13.42 -5.89
N ILE A 31 12.59 -13.12 -6.74
CA ILE A 31 12.62 -11.99 -7.68
C ILE A 31 12.20 -10.69 -6.97
N ILE A 32 11.25 -10.77 -6.02
CA ILE A 32 10.79 -9.67 -5.17
C ILE A 32 11.12 -9.99 -3.71
N ASP A 33 11.82 -9.09 -3.02
CA ASP A 33 12.21 -9.28 -1.62
C ASP A 33 11.14 -8.81 -0.64
N GLU A 34 10.47 -7.69 -0.96
CA GLU A 34 9.45 -7.09 -0.10
C GLU A 34 8.24 -6.64 -0.92
N TRP A 35 7.04 -6.79 -0.35
CA TRP A 35 5.80 -6.27 -0.93
C TRP A 35 5.12 -5.31 0.05
N HIS A 36 5.03 -4.05 -0.34
CA HIS A 36 4.45 -2.96 0.40
C HIS A 36 3.06 -2.63 -0.12
N ILE A 37 2.04 -2.94 0.67
CA ILE A 37 0.64 -2.72 0.34
C ILE A 37 0.17 -1.46 1.06
N TRP A 38 -0.08 -0.40 0.32
CA TRP A 38 -0.72 0.81 0.83
C TRP A 38 -2.22 0.69 0.71
N ASP A 39 -2.89 0.61 1.85
CA ASP A 39 -4.34 0.62 1.95
C ASP A 39 -4.85 2.06 1.76
N PHE A 40 -5.33 2.33 0.55
CA PHE A 40 -6.07 3.52 0.16
C PHE A 40 -7.48 3.14 -0.33
N THR A 41 -8.01 2.04 0.21
CA THR A 41 -9.32 1.50 -0.15
C THR A 41 -10.41 2.54 0.11
N ARG A 42 -11.41 2.57 -0.79
CA ARG A 42 -12.55 3.50 -0.71
C ARG A 42 -13.81 2.82 -0.15
N SER A 43 -13.86 1.49 -0.17
CA SER A 43 -14.97 0.70 0.36
C SER A 43 -14.58 0.05 1.69
N PRO A 44 -15.51 -0.04 2.67
CA PRO A 44 -15.28 -0.81 3.89
C PRO A 44 -14.96 -2.28 3.63
N GLU A 45 -15.58 -2.88 2.61
CA GLU A 45 -15.41 -4.29 2.27
C GLU A 45 -13.99 -4.60 1.78
N ASP A 46 -13.43 -3.75 0.91
CA ASP A 46 -12.05 -3.88 0.45
C ASP A 46 -11.06 -3.63 1.62
N HIS A 47 -11.34 -2.66 2.49
CA HIS A 47 -10.52 -2.41 3.68
C HIS A 47 -10.48 -3.64 4.61
N GLU A 48 -11.62 -4.28 4.84
CA GLU A 48 -11.72 -5.51 5.64
C GLU A 48 -10.96 -6.67 5.00
N TRP A 49 -11.06 -6.83 3.67
CA TRP A 49 -10.30 -7.83 2.94
C TRP A 49 -8.78 -7.59 3.03
N VAL A 50 -8.30 -6.37 2.72
CA VAL A 50 -6.88 -6.00 2.83
C VAL A 50 -6.38 -6.21 4.27
N THR A 51 -7.22 -5.90 5.27
CA THR A 51 -6.90 -6.14 6.68
C THR A 51 -6.70 -7.61 7.00
N ARG A 52 -7.61 -8.46 6.53
CA ARG A 52 -7.58 -9.90 6.78
C ARG A 52 -6.41 -10.56 6.05
N GLU A 53 -6.16 -10.19 4.80
CA GLU A 53 -5.17 -10.83 3.94
C GLU A 53 -3.73 -10.38 4.25
N PHE A 54 -3.53 -9.11 4.62
CA PHE A 54 -2.21 -8.50 4.74
C PHE A 54 -1.91 -7.87 6.11
N GLY A 55 -2.79 -8.06 7.09
CA GLY A 55 -2.58 -7.57 8.46
C GLY A 55 -1.48 -8.34 9.22
N PRO A 56 -0.94 -7.78 10.32
CA PRO A 56 -1.25 -6.47 10.91
C PRO A 56 -0.60 -5.29 10.14
N ALA A 57 -1.13 -4.08 10.34
CA ALA A 57 -0.51 -2.87 9.78
C ALA A 57 0.88 -2.64 10.37
N ARG A 58 1.85 -2.23 9.53
CA ARG A 58 3.19 -1.81 9.93
C ARG A 58 3.26 -0.29 10.13
N TYR A 59 2.49 0.46 9.36
CA TYR A 59 2.44 1.92 9.43
C TYR A 59 1.00 2.40 9.36
N MET A 60 0.71 3.46 10.10
CA MET A 60 -0.58 4.14 10.11
C MET A 60 -0.33 5.65 10.10
N GLY A 61 -0.98 6.35 9.16
CA GLY A 61 -1.05 7.81 9.20
C GLY A 61 -1.77 8.31 10.45
N SER A 62 -1.47 9.54 10.84
CA SER A 62 -1.97 10.16 12.08
C SER A 62 -3.49 10.30 12.22
N ALA A 63 -4.26 10.18 11.13
CA ALA A 63 -5.72 10.21 11.13
C ALA A 63 -6.34 8.82 10.89
N VAL A 64 -5.54 7.76 10.81
CA VAL A 64 -6.03 6.39 10.65
C VAL A 64 -6.73 5.92 11.93
N PRO A 65 -7.97 5.42 11.85
CA PRO A 65 -8.68 4.86 13.00
C PRO A 65 -7.98 3.63 13.61
N TYR A 66 -8.42 3.23 14.79
CA TYR A 66 -7.88 2.09 15.53
C TYR A 66 -7.78 0.83 14.66
N GLN A 67 -6.58 0.25 14.63
CA GLN A 67 -6.30 -1.02 13.96
C GLN A 67 -6.10 -2.13 15.00
N PHE A 68 -6.66 -3.30 14.76
CA PHE A 68 -6.43 -4.46 15.63
C PHE A 68 -4.95 -4.85 15.64
N LYS A 69 -4.37 -5.04 16.83
CA LYS A 69 -2.96 -5.41 16.99
C LYS A 69 -2.74 -6.68 17.80
N GLY A 70 -3.66 -7.04 18.69
CA GLY A 70 -3.53 -8.26 19.49
C GLY A 70 -4.55 -8.34 20.61
N THR A 71 -4.27 -9.17 21.61
CA THR A 71 -5.14 -9.38 22.76
C THR A 71 -4.35 -9.33 24.07
N VAL A 72 -5.03 -9.00 25.16
CA VAL A 72 -4.53 -9.11 26.53
C VAL A 72 -5.50 -9.97 27.33
N THR A 73 -4.97 -10.90 28.12
CA THR A 73 -5.78 -11.78 28.99
C THR A 73 -5.10 -11.92 30.35
N PRO A 74 -5.80 -12.41 31.40
CA PRO A 74 -5.16 -12.73 32.68
C PRO A 74 -4.00 -13.72 32.59
N ARG A 75 -3.87 -14.46 31.47
CA ARG A 75 -2.81 -15.45 31.24
C ARG A 75 -1.73 -14.98 30.28
N SER A 76 -1.94 -13.89 29.55
CA SER A 76 -1.05 -13.43 28.49
C SER A 76 -1.04 -11.92 28.37
N SER A 77 0.15 -11.33 28.47
CA SER A 77 0.37 -9.90 28.24
C SER A 77 0.36 -9.57 26.76
N PHE A 78 -0.19 -8.42 26.40
CA PHE A 78 0.03 -7.79 25.11
C PHE A 78 1.38 -7.06 25.13
N ARG A 79 2.18 -7.25 24.08
CA ARG A 79 3.47 -6.60 23.89
C ARG A 79 3.58 -6.10 22.46
N THR A 80 4.08 -4.88 22.28
CA THR A 80 4.39 -4.35 20.96
C THR A 80 5.51 -3.31 21.03
N SER A 81 6.11 -3.02 19.88
CA SER A 81 7.18 -2.03 19.74
C SER A 81 6.74 -0.98 18.72
N ALA A 82 6.73 0.30 19.09
CA ALA A 82 6.20 1.37 18.23
C ALA A 82 7.09 2.61 18.18
N LYS A 83 7.44 3.06 16.97
CA LYS A 83 7.98 4.40 16.72
C LYS A 83 6.83 5.38 16.64
N ILE A 84 6.75 6.24 17.64
CA ILE A 84 5.78 7.32 17.79
C ILE A 84 6.31 8.27 18.86
N ILE A 85 6.11 9.58 18.70
CA ILE A 85 6.75 10.59 19.55
C ILE A 85 5.79 11.30 20.52
N ARG A 86 4.49 11.13 20.31
CA ARG A 86 3.38 11.72 21.07
C ARG A 86 2.07 11.03 20.66
N ASP A 87 1.03 11.20 21.46
CA ASP A 87 -0.35 10.83 21.09
C ASP A 87 -0.46 9.37 20.60
N LEU A 88 0.07 8.43 21.38
CA LEU A 88 -0.14 7.01 21.16
C LEU A 88 -1.49 6.60 21.74
N HIS A 89 -2.37 6.06 20.91
CA HIS A 89 -3.71 5.64 21.30
C HIS A 89 -3.80 4.12 21.35
N ILE A 90 -4.26 3.60 22.49
CA ILE A 90 -4.47 2.17 22.74
C ILE A 90 -5.92 1.99 23.18
N ALA A 91 -6.72 1.30 22.37
CA ALA A 91 -8.06 0.90 22.72
C ALA A 91 -8.04 -0.51 23.30
N VAL A 92 -8.54 -0.65 24.53
CA VAL A 92 -8.77 -1.93 25.21
C VAL A 92 -10.25 -2.23 25.12
N VAL A 93 -10.61 -3.15 24.23
CA VAL A 93 -11.99 -3.55 23.93
C VAL A 93 -12.30 -4.84 24.68
N PRO A 94 -13.11 -4.81 25.76
CA PRO A 94 -13.39 -6.00 26.55
C PRO A 94 -14.11 -7.09 25.73
N ASN A 95 -13.77 -8.36 26.00
CA ASN A 95 -14.39 -9.52 25.36
C ASN A 95 -15.67 -9.96 26.11
N ASP A 96 -16.56 -9.01 26.39
CA ASP A 96 -17.78 -9.20 27.17
C ASP A 96 -19.06 -8.74 26.41
N ASN A 97 -18.92 -8.46 25.11
CA ASN A 97 -19.95 -7.89 24.24
C ASN A 97 -20.43 -6.47 24.65
N SER A 98 -19.69 -5.76 25.52
CA SER A 98 -19.97 -4.37 25.86
C SER A 98 -19.91 -3.47 24.62
N ASP A 99 -20.83 -2.52 24.48
CA ASP A 99 -20.79 -1.52 23.39
C ASP A 99 -19.83 -0.35 23.68
N THR A 100 -18.86 -0.57 24.56
CA THR A 100 -17.85 0.42 24.95
C THR A 100 -16.46 -0.17 24.94
N PHE A 101 -15.46 0.70 25.02
CA PHE A 101 -14.06 0.35 25.19
C PHE A 101 -13.36 1.36 26.09
N PHE A 102 -12.16 1.00 26.54
CA PHE A 102 -11.29 1.87 27.31
C PHE A 102 -10.21 2.44 26.40
N GLU A 103 -10.14 3.76 26.29
CA GLU A 103 -9.11 4.46 25.51
C GLU A 103 -7.99 4.91 26.43
N LEU A 104 -6.78 4.42 26.19
CA LEU A 104 -5.55 4.87 26.81
C LEU A 104 -4.80 5.76 25.82
N VAL A 105 -4.55 7.00 26.21
CA VAL A 105 -3.70 7.93 25.45
C VAL A 105 -2.39 8.08 26.20
N VAL A 106 -1.27 7.77 25.54
CA VAL A 106 0.08 7.94 26.10
C VAL A 106 0.78 9.09 25.40
N GLY A 107 1.37 9.99 26.19
CA GLY A 107 2.12 11.11 25.64
C GLY A 107 1.23 12.11 24.89
N GLY A 108 0.00 12.31 25.35
CA GLY A 108 -0.89 13.35 24.85
C GLY A 108 -0.38 14.76 25.18
N TRP A 109 -1.01 15.76 24.55
CA TRP A 109 -0.69 17.19 24.72
C TRP A 109 0.81 17.49 24.50
N GLY A 110 1.38 16.88 23.46
CA GLY A 110 2.80 17.02 23.12
C GLY A 110 3.71 16.25 24.07
N ASN A 111 3.36 14.99 24.36
CA ASN A 111 4.16 14.07 25.18
C ASN A 111 4.29 14.50 26.66
N LYS A 112 3.23 15.08 27.23
CA LYS A 112 3.22 15.62 28.62
C LYS A 112 2.37 14.81 29.61
N GLN A 113 1.33 14.15 29.12
CA GLN A 113 0.31 13.56 29.95
C GLN A 113 -0.27 12.29 29.32
N SER A 114 -0.70 11.36 30.16
CA SER A 114 -1.47 10.18 29.76
C SER A 114 -2.86 10.22 30.39
N VAL A 115 -3.85 9.70 29.68
CA VAL A 115 -5.24 9.62 30.15
C VAL A 115 -5.87 8.26 29.85
N LEU A 116 -6.86 7.90 30.66
CA LEU A 116 -7.79 6.81 30.41
C LEU A 116 -9.20 7.39 30.26
N ARG A 117 -9.93 6.94 29.25
CA ARG A 117 -11.33 7.29 29.00
C ARG A 117 -12.17 6.02 28.81
N HIS A 118 -13.47 6.16 29.00
CA HIS A 118 -14.46 5.16 28.65
C HIS A 118 -15.31 5.69 27.50
N VAL A 119 -15.32 4.97 26.39
CA VAL A 119 -15.77 5.47 25.08
C VAL A 119 -16.73 4.48 24.45
N PRO A 120 -17.81 4.91 23.77
CA PRO A 120 -18.63 4.03 22.95
C PRO A 120 -17.83 3.38 21.82
N ARG A 121 -18.15 2.13 21.42
CA ARG A 121 -17.44 1.42 20.33
C ARG A 121 -17.47 2.14 19.00
N THR A 122 -18.47 2.98 18.75
CA THR A 122 -18.52 3.86 17.56
C THR A 122 -17.31 4.81 17.49
N GLY A 123 -16.70 5.14 18.62
CA GLY A 123 -15.47 5.92 18.74
C GLY A 123 -14.19 5.21 18.28
N LEU A 124 -14.26 3.92 17.92
CA LEU A 124 -13.12 3.24 17.28
C LEU A 124 -12.86 3.75 15.85
N LYS A 125 -13.89 4.32 15.20
CA LYS A 125 -13.83 4.79 13.81
C LYS A 125 -13.47 6.27 13.67
N ASN A 126 -13.35 7.01 14.78
CA ASN A 126 -13.07 8.46 14.75
C ASN A 126 -12.39 8.93 16.05
N PHE A 127 -11.81 10.12 16.01
CA PHE A 127 -11.08 10.72 17.13
C PHE A 127 -11.85 11.80 17.91
N ASP A 128 -13.16 11.95 17.69
CA ASP A 128 -13.93 12.95 18.43
C ASP A 128 -14.11 12.53 19.89
N ARG A 129 -13.66 13.39 20.80
CA ARG A 129 -13.69 13.19 22.26
C ARG A 129 -14.21 14.40 23.00
N ALA A 130 -14.90 15.33 22.33
CA ALA A 130 -15.30 16.62 22.91
C ALA A 130 -16.11 16.49 24.22
N ASN A 131 -16.93 15.44 24.33
CA ASN A 131 -17.81 15.19 25.48
C ASN A 131 -17.43 13.97 26.31
N VAL A 132 -16.21 13.45 26.17
CA VAL A 132 -15.77 12.25 26.89
C VAL A 132 -14.84 12.65 28.06
N PRO A 133 -15.28 12.47 29.32
CA PRO A 133 -14.44 12.79 30.48
C PRO A 133 -13.28 11.80 30.61
N ASN A 134 -12.18 12.27 31.19
CA ASN A 134 -11.08 11.39 31.59
C ASN A 134 -11.46 10.67 32.89
N LEU A 135 -11.48 9.34 32.87
CA LEU A 135 -11.62 8.52 34.08
C LEU A 135 -10.34 8.60 34.94
N TRP A 136 -9.21 8.76 34.28
CA TRP A 136 -7.92 8.93 34.93
C TRP A 136 -7.00 9.79 34.08
N ALA A 137 -6.12 10.53 34.75
CA ALA A 137 -5.15 11.42 34.15
C ALA A 137 -3.88 11.46 34.99
N ARG A 138 -2.71 11.44 34.36
CA ARG A 138 -1.41 11.56 35.03
C ARG A 138 -0.39 12.28 34.16
N SER A 139 0.39 13.17 34.77
CA SER A 139 1.55 13.76 34.11
C SER A 139 2.60 12.68 33.81
N THR A 140 2.98 12.57 32.53
CA THR A 140 3.90 11.57 31.98
C THR A 140 4.83 12.22 30.95
N PRO A 141 5.59 13.26 31.33
CA PRO A 141 6.43 14.00 30.40
C PRO A 141 7.53 13.08 29.82
N GLY A 142 7.63 13.04 28.49
CA GLY A 142 8.66 12.25 27.82
C GLY A 142 8.39 10.74 27.82
N ALA A 143 7.15 10.30 28.05
CA ALA A 143 6.80 8.87 28.05
C ALA A 143 7.15 8.17 26.73
N LEU A 144 7.06 8.89 25.61
CA LEU A 144 7.41 8.39 24.28
C LEU A 144 8.75 8.97 23.82
N SER A 145 9.69 8.10 23.45
CA SER A 145 11.00 8.47 22.93
C SER A 145 10.94 8.77 21.43
N PRO A 146 11.55 9.89 20.97
CA PRO A 146 11.69 10.17 19.54
C PRO A 146 12.86 9.43 18.88
N GLY A 147 13.83 8.94 19.66
CA GLY A 147 15.08 8.37 19.15
C GLY A 147 15.06 6.86 18.94
N MET A 148 14.03 6.16 19.41
CA MET A 148 13.94 4.71 19.33
C MET A 148 12.49 4.22 19.29
N ALA A 149 12.29 2.95 18.97
CA ALA A 149 10.99 2.32 19.11
C ALA A 149 10.64 2.14 20.60
N ASN A 150 9.45 2.59 20.99
CA ASN A 150 8.94 2.47 22.35
C ASN A 150 8.45 1.05 22.59
N GLN A 151 8.81 0.47 23.74
CA GLN A 151 8.29 -0.83 24.17
C GLN A 151 6.99 -0.60 24.94
N ILE A 152 5.89 -1.19 24.48
CA ILE A 152 4.58 -1.11 25.12
C ILE A 152 4.18 -2.48 25.63
N VAL A 153 3.85 -2.55 26.92
CA VAL A 153 3.37 -3.76 27.57
C VAL A 153 2.06 -3.45 28.27
N LEU A 154 1.03 -4.22 27.95
CA LEU A 154 -0.25 -4.20 28.63
C LEU A 154 -0.48 -5.58 29.24
N ASN A 155 -0.69 -5.66 30.54
CA ASN A 155 -0.92 -6.91 31.26
C ASN A 155 -2.05 -6.77 32.26
N ILE A 156 -2.76 -7.87 32.48
CA ILE A 156 -3.72 -8.01 33.57
C ILE A 156 -2.98 -8.78 34.67
N GLU A 157 -2.76 -8.13 35.81
CA GLU A 157 -2.11 -8.72 36.99
C GLU A 157 -3.00 -9.80 37.62
N ALA A 158 -2.43 -10.60 38.55
CA ALA A 158 -3.13 -11.76 39.12
C ALA A 158 -4.40 -11.38 39.91
N ASP A 159 -4.48 -10.15 40.39
CA ASP A 159 -5.62 -9.55 41.07
C ASP A 159 -6.64 -8.92 40.12
N GLY A 160 -6.43 -9.04 38.80
CA GLY A 160 -7.29 -8.49 37.75
C GLY A 160 -6.97 -7.04 37.36
N VAL A 161 -5.94 -6.43 37.95
CA VAL A 161 -5.56 -5.04 37.67
C VAL A 161 -4.92 -4.92 36.29
N LEU A 162 -5.48 -4.06 35.42
CA LEU A 162 -4.84 -3.71 34.16
C LEU A 162 -3.66 -2.77 34.42
N ALA A 163 -2.48 -3.12 33.95
CA ALA A 163 -1.28 -2.28 34.02
C ALA A 163 -0.76 -1.97 32.62
N LEU A 164 -0.43 -0.69 32.38
CA LEU A 164 0.24 -0.24 31.16
C LEU A 164 1.66 0.22 31.50
N HIS A 165 2.63 -0.33 30.80
CA HIS A 165 4.03 0.05 30.86
C HIS A 165 4.51 0.54 29.49
N VAL A 166 5.30 1.61 29.50
CA VAL A 166 5.99 2.11 28.30
C VAL A 166 7.45 2.34 28.66
N ASN A 167 8.36 1.75 27.90
CA ASN A 167 9.81 1.81 28.14
C ASN A 167 10.18 1.47 29.60
N ASP A 168 9.63 0.36 30.11
CA ASP A 168 9.79 -0.13 31.48
C ASP A 168 9.24 0.80 32.59
N VAL A 169 8.59 1.91 32.23
CA VAL A 169 7.93 2.83 33.17
C VAL A 169 6.44 2.53 33.25
N THR A 170 5.91 2.35 34.46
CA THR A 170 4.47 2.22 34.69
C THR A 170 3.76 3.55 34.39
N ILE A 171 2.92 3.54 33.37
CA ILE A 171 2.04 4.65 33.01
C ILE A 171 0.87 4.72 33.98
N GLY A 172 0.16 3.60 34.16
CA GLY A 172 -0.99 3.51 35.06
C GLY A 172 -1.36 2.07 35.39
N LYS A 173 -2.13 1.93 36.47
CA LYS A 173 -2.74 0.68 36.94
C LYS A 173 -4.21 0.96 37.27
N TRP A 174 -5.12 0.09 36.82
CA TRP A 174 -6.56 0.30 36.97
C TRP A 174 -7.24 -0.99 37.44
N ALA A 175 -7.67 -1.00 38.70
CA ALA A 175 -8.33 -2.14 39.35
C ALA A 175 -9.82 -2.25 38.98
N ASP A 176 -10.45 -1.13 38.66
CA ASP A 176 -11.91 -1.05 38.44
C ASP A 176 -12.33 -1.44 37.02
N LEU A 177 -11.40 -1.93 36.19
CA LEU A 177 -11.69 -2.37 34.82
C LEU A 177 -12.02 -3.87 34.81
N ASN A 178 -13.27 -4.21 34.51
CA ASN A 178 -13.66 -5.62 34.37
C ASN A 178 -13.12 -6.22 33.07
N LEU A 179 -11.99 -6.94 33.15
CA LEU A 179 -11.32 -7.57 32.01
C LEU A 179 -11.08 -9.08 32.23
N GLN A 180 -11.93 -9.75 33.01
CA GLN A 180 -11.76 -11.18 33.32
C GLN A 180 -11.77 -12.07 32.07
N SER A 181 -12.60 -11.74 31.08
CA SER A 181 -12.65 -12.42 29.77
C SER A 181 -11.52 -12.04 28.81
N GLY A 182 -10.58 -11.19 29.26
CA GLY A 182 -9.59 -10.54 28.42
C GLY A 182 -10.20 -9.44 27.54
N ALA A 183 -9.35 -8.86 26.70
CA ALA A 183 -9.70 -7.80 25.77
C ALA A 183 -8.93 -7.90 24.47
N SER A 184 -9.54 -7.40 23.41
CA SER A 184 -8.85 -7.05 22.18
C SER A 184 -8.13 -5.71 22.36
N VAL A 185 -6.91 -5.62 21.86
CA VAL A 185 -6.09 -4.42 21.87
C VAL A 185 -6.00 -3.89 20.45
N MET A 186 -6.50 -2.67 20.28
CA MET A 186 -6.37 -1.92 19.03
C MET A 186 -5.49 -0.69 19.27
N ILE A 187 -4.81 -0.24 18.23
CA ILE A 187 -3.81 0.81 18.33
C ILE A 187 -3.97 1.81 17.18
N SER A 188 -3.66 3.07 17.44
CA SER A 188 -3.52 4.09 16.41
C SER A 188 -2.52 5.15 16.85
N GLY A 189 -2.07 5.95 15.89
CA GLY A 189 -1.57 7.29 16.21
C GLY A 189 -2.73 8.22 16.56
N GLY A 190 -2.49 9.51 16.44
CA GLY A 190 -3.51 10.51 16.63
C GLY A 190 -2.95 11.94 16.65
N TRP A 191 -3.81 12.93 16.42
CA TRP A 191 -3.48 14.36 16.57
C TRP A 191 -2.18 14.78 15.86
N GLY A 192 -1.93 14.24 14.67
CA GLY A 192 -0.76 14.55 13.84
C GLY A 192 0.46 13.66 14.08
N ALA A 193 0.36 12.62 14.94
CA ALA A 193 1.42 11.63 15.13
C ALA A 193 1.15 10.37 14.32
N ASP A 194 2.01 10.09 13.33
CA ASP A 194 2.00 8.82 12.60
C ASP A 194 2.56 7.70 13.50
N LEU A 195 2.10 6.47 13.28
CA LEU A 195 2.47 5.30 14.07
C LEU A 195 3.15 4.25 13.20
N GLU A 196 4.36 3.84 13.57
CA GLU A 196 5.08 2.74 12.92
C GLU A 196 5.34 1.60 13.91
N LEU A 197 4.76 0.43 13.64
CA LEU A 197 4.92 -0.79 14.41
C LEU A 197 6.18 -1.54 13.96
N CYS A 198 7.11 -1.74 14.89
CA CYS A 198 8.45 -2.25 14.64
C CYS A 198 8.60 -3.76 14.87
N ASP A 199 7.54 -4.40 15.37
CA ASP A 199 7.44 -5.84 15.63
C ASP A 199 6.75 -6.60 14.48
N VAL A 200 6.49 -5.92 13.35
CA VAL A 200 5.93 -6.51 12.12
C VAL A 200 7.07 -6.85 11.16
N HIS A 201 7.55 -8.09 11.21
CA HIS A 201 8.74 -8.55 10.47
C HIS A 201 8.47 -9.22 9.12
N SER A 202 7.20 -9.38 8.73
CA SER A 202 6.84 -9.96 7.44
C SER A 202 7.45 -9.16 6.26
N PRO A 203 7.89 -9.84 5.17
CA PRO A 203 8.28 -9.17 3.93
C PRO A 203 7.07 -8.56 3.20
N ILE A 204 5.87 -9.10 3.44
CA ILE A 204 4.60 -8.50 3.02
C ILE A 204 4.14 -7.56 4.13
N ARG A 205 4.06 -6.26 3.83
CA ARG A 205 3.84 -5.20 4.82
C ARG A 205 2.69 -4.31 4.40
N ARG A 206 1.70 -4.18 5.28
CA ARG A 206 0.57 -3.28 5.09
C ARG A 206 0.84 -1.90 5.71
N TYR A 207 0.58 -0.86 4.93
CA TYR A 207 0.66 0.55 5.30
C TYR A 207 -0.75 1.12 5.17
N VAL A 208 -1.24 1.84 6.17
CA VAL A 208 -2.56 2.47 6.11
C VAL A 208 -2.35 3.97 6.06
N GLY A 209 -2.76 4.58 4.94
CA GLY A 209 -2.69 6.03 4.78
C GLY A 209 -3.91 6.74 5.35
N ASN A 210 -3.79 8.05 5.53
CA ASN A 210 -4.93 8.89 5.83
C ASN A 210 -5.90 8.90 4.65
N GLN A 211 -7.20 8.87 4.94
CA GLN A 211 -8.26 8.95 3.94
C GLN A 211 -8.31 10.36 3.36
N GLU A 212 -7.92 10.49 2.08
CA GLU A 212 -7.87 11.75 1.32
C GLU A 212 -8.29 11.48 -0.13
N SER A 213 -8.71 12.52 -0.87
CA SER A 213 -9.12 12.37 -2.28
C SER A 213 -7.99 11.94 -3.21
N THR A 214 -6.76 12.35 -2.90
CA THR A 214 -5.53 12.03 -3.65
C THR A 214 -4.48 11.54 -2.65
N PRO A 215 -4.54 10.28 -2.19
CA PRO A 215 -3.77 9.86 -1.02
C PRO A 215 -2.36 9.34 -1.36
N TYR A 216 -2.06 9.11 -2.64
CA TYR A 216 -0.85 8.41 -3.11
C TYR A 216 0.47 9.09 -2.75
N TRP A 217 0.48 10.43 -2.64
CA TRP A 217 1.65 11.20 -2.21
C TRP A 217 2.22 10.72 -0.86
N GLN A 218 1.36 10.19 0.03
CA GLN A 218 1.74 9.70 1.35
C GLN A 218 2.75 8.54 1.28
N ALA A 219 2.66 7.70 0.25
CA ALA A 219 3.61 6.61 0.06
C ALA A 219 5.00 7.14 -0.28
N TYR A 220 5.09 8.06 -1.24
CA TYR A 220 6.37 8.67 -1.64
C TYR A 220 6.98 9.53 -0.51
N ASP A 221 6.16 10.27 0.24
CA ASP A 221 6.58 11.01 1.43
C ASP A 221 7.13 10.06 2.53
N TYR A 222 6.49 8.91 2.76
CA TYR A 222 6.98 7.91 3.70
C TYR A 222 8.38 7.40 3.35
N TYR A 223 8.63 7.07 2.09
CA TYR A 223 9.92 6.54 1.63
C TYR A 223 10.99 7.62 1.58
N SER A 224 10.68 8.84 1.11
CA SER A 224 11.64 9.95 1.03
C SER A 224 12.17 10.38 2.40
N LYS A 225 11.33 10.36 3.44
CA LYS A 225 11.74 10.57 4.84
C LYS A 225 12.64 9.46 5.41
N ARG A 226 12.75 8.32 4.73
CA ARG A 226 13.48 7.13 5.15
C ARG A 226 14.56 6.73 4.15
N LEU A 227 15.14 7.72 3.46
CA LEU A 227 16.17 7.51 2.44
C LEU A 227 17.30 6.57 2.89
N GLN A 228 17.79 6.71 4.14
CA GLN A 228 18.85 5.84 4.67
C GLN A 228 18.49 4.35 4.69
N ASN A 229 17.20 4.01 4.73
CA ASN A 229 16.73 2.63 4.78
C ASN A 229 16.45 2.06 3.38
N PHE A 230 16.26 2.93 2.39
CA PHE A 230 15.71 2.55 1.09
C PHE A 230 16.56 3.01 -0.11
N SER A 231 17.64 3.77 0.10
CA SER A 231 18.48 4.31 -0.98
C SER A 231 19.08 3.25 -1.89
N ASP A 232 19.39 2.09 -1.32
CA ASP A 232 20.02 0.99 -2.05
C ASP A 232 19.01 0.09 -2.75
N ALA A 233 17.71 0.26 -2.52
CA ALA A 233 16.64 -0.57 -3.06
C ALA A 233 16.34 -0.26 -4.53
N LEU A 234 15.75 -1.22 -5.23
CA LEU A 234 15.04 -1.01 -6.49
C LEU A 234 13.55 -1.10 -6.19
N PHE A 235 12.79 -0.10 -6.62
CA PHE A 235 11.35 -0.08 -6.43
C PHE A 235 10.63 -0.49 -7.71
N LEU A 236 9.61 -1.31 -7.54
CA LEU A 236 8.54 -1.54 -8.49
C LEU A 236 7.28 -0.90 -7.92
N LYS A 237 6.41 -0.36 -8.77
CA LYS A 237 5.03 -0.01 -8.40
C LYS A 237 4.09 -0.63 -9.41
N CYS A 238 3.01 -1.21 -8.91
CA CYS A 238 1.90 -1.67 -9.74
C CYS A 238 0.55 -1.17 -9.22
N ASP A 239 -0.40 -1.04 -10.15
CA ASP A 239 -1.82 -0.92 -9.80
C ASP A 239 -2.35 -2.23 -9.22
N ASP A 240 -3.40 -2.11 -8.42
CA ASP A 240 -4.09 -3.24 -7.77
C ASP A 240 -4.92 -4.09 -8.74
N ASP A 241 -5.07 -3.66 -10.00
CA ASP A 241 -5.76 -4.37 -11.07
C ASP A 241 -4.84 -4.77 -12.23
N ILE A 242 -3.57 -5.05 -11.93
CA ILE A 242 -2.74 -5.88 -12.80
C ILE A 242 -3.22 -7.33 -12.73
N VAL A 243 -3.79 -7.82 -13.83
CA VAL A 243 -4.43 -9.15 -13.95
C VAL A 243 -3.60 -10.17 -14.73
N TYR A 244 -2.45 -9.77 -15.26
CA TYR A 244 -1.45 -10.68 -15.82
C TYR A 244 -0.05 -10.09 -15.61
N MET A 245 0.91 -10.95 -15.30
CA MET A 245 2.33 -10.60 -15.19
C MET A 245 3.20 -11.69 -15.81
N ASN A 246 4.08 -11.31 -16.73
CA ASN A 246 5.07 -12.24 -17.29
C ASN A 246 6.25 -12.43 -16.32
N LEU A 247 6.12 -13.39 -15.39
CA LEU A 247 7.15 -13.66 -14.38
C LEU A 247 8.49 -14.09 -14.97
N GLU A 248 8.49 -14.77 -16.12
CA GLU A 248 9.72 -15.18 -16.82
C GLU A 248 10.57 -13.99 -17.27
N LYS A 249 9.97 -12.80 -17.39
CA LYS A 249 10.65 -11.57 -17.85
C LYS A 249 10.83 -10.51 -16.77
N LEU A 250 10.36 -10.76 -15.55
CA LEU A 250 10.42 -9.79 -14.46
C LEU A 250 11.88 -9.55 -14.01
N SER A 251 12.69 -10.61 -13.94
CA SER A 251 14.12 -10.49 -13.59
C SER A 251 14.89 -9.66 -14.60
N GLU A 252 14.69 -9.86 -15.91
CA GLU A 252 15.34 -9.04 -16.94
C GLU A 252 14.89 -7.57 -16.88
N PHE A 253 13.63 -7.29 -16.55
CA PHE A 253 13.16 -5.92 -16.33
C PHE A 253 13.87 -5.23 -15.16
N ILE A 254 14.03 -5.95 -14.04
CA ILE A 254 14.74 -5.47 -12.86
C ILE A 254 16.22 -5.20 -13.19
N GLU A 255 16.89 -6.13 -13.87
CA GLU A 255 18.29 -5.95 -14.28
C GLU A 255 18.44 -4.81 -15.29
N PHE A 256 17.52 -4.67 -16.23
CA PHE A 256 17.50 -3.53 -17.15
C PHE A 256 17.41 -2.20 -16.38
N ARG A 257 16.50 -2.10 -15.39
CA ARG A 257 16.38 -0.89 -14.56
C ARG A 257 17.67 -0.61 -13.77
N ARG A 258 18.35 -1.63 -13.23
CA ARG A 258 19.64 -1.49 -12.54
C ARG A 258 20.74 -0.99 -13.47
N ALA A 259 20.81 -1.53 -14.68
CA ALA A 259 21.86 -1.22 -15.65
C ALA A 259 21.70 0.15 -16.34
N ASN A 260 20.50 0.75 -16.30
CA ASN A 260 20.18 1.99 -17.02
C ASN A 260 19.77 3.15 -16.09
N PRO A 261 20.64 3.61 -15.16
CA PRO A 261 20.30 4.65 -14.18
C PRO A 261 20.00 6.03 -14.80
N ASN A 262 20.27 6.23 -16.09
CA ASN A 262 19.96 7.44 -16.83
C ASN A 262 18.46 7.71 -16.95
N TYR A 263 17.61 6.68 -17.01
CA TYR A 263 16.16 6.89 -16.95
C TYR A 263 15.73 7.25 -15.53
N PHE A 264 14.74 8.13 -15.38
CA PHE A 264 14.15 8.41 -14.07
C PHE A 264 13.21 7.27 -13.66
N VAL A 265 12.26 6.94 -14.53
CA VAL A 265 11.31 5.83 -14.38
C VAL A 265 11.37 4.93 -15.60
N VAL A 266 11.21 3.62 -15.38
CA VAL A 266 11.00 2.65 -16.48
C VAL A 266 9.67 1.95 -16.29
N SER A 267 8.80 2.04 -17.28
CA SER A 267 7.51 1.36 -17.37
C SER A 267 7.66 -0.04 -17.99
N ALA A 268 6.82 -0.97 -17.56
CA ALA A 268 6.56 -2.20 -18.30
C ALA A 268 5.82 -1.89 -19.62
N ASN A 269 5.77 -2.88 -20.51
CA ASN A 269 4.91 -2.89 -21.68
C ASN A 269 3.50 -3.38 -21.29
N VAL A 270 2.55 -2.45 -21.19
CA VAL A 270 1.25 -2.70 -20.53
C VAL A 270 0.14 -2.93 -21.56
N VAL A 271 -0.58 -4.04 -21.44
CA VAL A 271 -1.84 -4.27 -22.17
C VAL A 271 -2.95 -3.44 -21.54
N ASN A 272 -3.81 -2.85 -22.37
CA ASN A 272 -4.81 -1.85 -21.99
C ASN A 272 -4.17 -0.60 -21.34
N ASN A 273 -3.17 -0.04 -22.03
CA ASN A 273 -2.58 1.27 -21.75
C ASN A 273 -2.44 2.02 -23.08
N GLY A 274 -2.93 3.26 -23.17
CA GLY A 274 -3.04 3.98 -24.45
C GLY A 274 -1.70 4.20 -25.17
N VAL A 275 -0.66 4.59 -24.44
CA VAL A 275 0.68 4.80 -25.01
C VAL A 275 1.30 3.48 -25.46
N CYS A 276 1.19 2.43 -24.63
CA CYS A 276 1.67 1.10 -24.99
C CYS A 276 0.92 0.53 -26.20
N ALA A 277 -0.42 0.64 -26.24
CA ALA A 277 -1.24 0.13 -27.33
C ALA A 277 -0.89 0.78 -28.68
N TYR A 278 -0.62 2.09 -28.69
CA TYR A 278 -0.10 2.78 -29.87
C TYR A 278 1.21 2.15 -30.37
N PHE A 279 2.20 1.95 -29.48
CA PHE A 279 3.49 1.37 -29.89
C PHE A 279 3.39 -0.11 -30.25
N GLN A 280 2.55 -0.88 -29.56
CA GLN A 280 2.28 -2.28 -29.88
C GLN A 280 1.63 -2.41 -31.27
N GLN A 281 0.69 -1.52 -31.62
CA GLN A 281 0.10 -1.50 -32.97
C GLN A 281 1.10 -1.03 -34.03
N ALA A 282 1.87 0.02 -33.75
CA ALA A 282 2.91 0.51 -34.66
C ALA A 282 4.01 -0.54 -34.95
N ALA A 283 4.27 -1.44 -33.99
CA ALA A 283 5.19 -2.57 -34.13
C ALA A 283 4.58 -3.79 -34.85
N GLY A 284 3.28 -3.77 -35.16
CA GLY A 284 2.55 -4.90 -35.77
C GLY A 284 2.10 -5.97 -34.77
N SER A 285 2.29 -5.75 -33.47
CA SER A 285 1.88 -6.67 -32.40
C SER A 285 0.38 -6.61 -32.11
N LEU A 286 -0.28 -5.48 -32.37
CA LEU A 286 -1.74 -5.38 -32.33
C LEU A 286 -2.30 -5.21 -33.76
N PRO A 287 -3.25 -6.05 -34.18
CA PRO A 287 -3.84 -5.95 -35.51
C PRO A 287 -4.84 -4.80 -35.61
N TYR A 288 -4.94 -4.18 -36.79
CA TYR A 288 -5.84 -3.04 -37.04
C TYR A 288 -7.34 -3.36 -36.97
N TYR A 289 -7.75 -4.63 -37.04
CA TYR A 289 -9.17 -4.99 -36.89
C TYR A 289 -9.70 -4.74 -35.46
N LEU A 290 -8.83 -4.59 -34.46
CA LEU A 290 -9.19 -4.18 -33.11
C LEU A 290 -9.50 -2.67 -33.01
N GLY A 291 -9.33 -1.94 -34.10
CA GLY A 291 -9.42 -0.49 -34.17
C GLY A 291 -8.04 0.18 -34.19
N GLU A 292 -8.02 1.45 -34.56
CA GLU A 292 -6.81 2.28 -34.57
C GLU A 292 -6.51 2.79 -33.17
N PHE A 293 -5.36 2.42 -32.61
CA PHE A 293 -4.87 2.89 -31.32
C PHE A 293 -3.99 4.12 -31.56
N GLU A 294 -4.55 5.30 -31.38
CA GLU A 294 -3.83 6.54 -31.61
C GLU A 294 -2.80 6.82 -30.51
N ARG A 295 -1.79 7.63 -30.84
CA ARG A 295 -0.91 8.22 -29.83
C ARG A 295 -1.74 9.20 -28.97
N PRO A 296 -1.94 8.95 -27.67
CA PRO A 296 -2.77 9.84 -26.85
C PRO A 296 -2.16 11.24 -26.79
N PRO A 297 -2.94 12.33 -26.94
CA PRO A 297 -2.41 13.69 -26.85
C PRO A 297 -1.75 13.95 -25.49
N GLY A 298 -0.45 14.27 -25.49
CA GLY A 298 0.33 14.46 -24.27
C GLY A 298 0.47 13.19 -23.42
N GLY A 299 0.14 12.02 -23.97
CA GLY A 299 0.20 10.72 -23.31
C GLY A 299 -0.92 10.44 -22.29
N PHE A 300 -2.05 11.14 -22.38
CA PHE A 300 -3.23 10.92 -21.52
C PHE A 300 -4.53 10.74 -22.29
N GLY A 301 -5.41 9.89 -21.77
CA GLY A 301 -6.72 9.64 -22.35
C GLY A 301 -6.65 8.82 -23.65
N GLY A 302 -7.37 9.28 -24.67
CA GLY A 302 -7.51 8.57 -25.94
C GLY A 302 -8.69 7.61 -26.00
N SER A 303 -8.95 7.07 -27.18
CA SER A 303 -10.09 6.23 -27.54
C SER A 303 -10.12 4.93 -26.74
N LEU A 304 -8.96 4.29 -26.53
CA LEU A 304 -8.84 3.11 -25.68
C LEU A 304 -9.21 3.43 -24.23
N TRP A 305 -8.70 4.53 -23.68
CA TRP A 305 -9.00 4.93 -22.30
C TRP A 305 -10.49 5.22 -22.08
N GLN A 306 -11.19 5.73 -23.10
CA GLN A 306 -12.62 6.06 -23.01
C GLN A 306 -13.56 4.89 -23.32
N SER A 307 -13.15 3.92 -24.14
CA SER A 307 -14.06 2.88 -24.65
C SER A 307 -13.88 1.54 -23.94
N PRO A 308 -14.88 1.10 -23.13
CA PRO A 308 -14.87 -0.24 -22.56
C PRO A 308 -14.94 -1.35 -23.61
N GLU A 309 -15.59 -1.11 -24.75
CA GLU A 309 -15.70 -2.09 -25.83
C GLU A 309 -14.32 -2.36 -26.45
N ARG A 310 -13.55 -1.29 -26.71
CA ARG A 310 -12.18 -1.41 -27.23
C ARG A 310 -11.24 -2.07 -26.23
N ALA A 311 -11.37 -1.74 -24.95
CA ALA A 311 -10.62 -2.41 -23.90
C ALA A 311 -10.94 -3.90 -23.84
N THR A 312 -12.22 -4.27 -23.90
CA THR A 312 -12.68 -5.67 -23.92
C THR A 312 -12.10 -6.42 -25.12
N ALA A 313 -12.18 -5.85 -26.33
CA ALA A 313 -11.63 -6.46 -27.53
C ALA A 313 -10.11 -6.67 -27.45
N LEU A 314 -9.38 -5.72 -26.86
CA LEU A 314 -7.94 -5.83 -26.63
C LEU A 314 -7.60 -6.92 -25.60
N HIS A 315 -8.37 -7.00 -24.51
CA HIS A 315 -8.23 -8.08 -23.52
C HIS A 315 -8.48 -9.46 -24.13
N ASP A 316 -9.55 -9.61 -24.91
CA ASP A 316 -9.89 -10.87 -25.57
C ASP A 316 -8.79 -11.30 -26.57
N TYR A 317 -8.25 -10.35 -27.34
CA TYR A 317 -7.10 -10.60 -28.20
C TYR A 317 -5.87 -11.08 -27.41
N PHE A 318 -5.55 -10.39 -26.31
CA PHE A 318 -4.42 -10.76 -25.48
C PHE A 318 -4.61 -12.13 -24.83
N LEU A 319 -5.80 -12.44 -24.31
CA LEU A 319 -6.15 -13.75 -23.73
C LEU A 319 -6.03 -14.89 -24.75
N GLN A 320 -6.33 -14.64 -26.03
CA GLN A 320 -6.17 -15.61 -27.12
C GLN A 320 -4.71 -15.74 -27.62
N THR A 321 -3.86 -14.74 -27.37
CA THR A 321 -2.45 -14.76 -27.82
C THR A 321 -1.62 -15.77 -27.01
N GLU A 322 -1.35 -16.96 -27.54
CA GLU A 322 -0.65 -18.05 -26.80
C GLU A 322 0.70 -17.62 -26.22
N SER A 323 1.50 -16.89 -27.01
CA SER A 323 2.83 -16.42 -26.61
C SER A 323 2.77 -15.37 -25.49
N LYS A 324 1.65 -14.64 -25.37
CA LYS A 324 1.51 -13.44 -24.52
C LYS A 324 2.60 -12.39 -24.77
N HIS A 325 3.23 -12.43 -25.95
CA HIS A 325 4.24 -11.49 -26.39
C HIS A 325 3.62 -10.44 -27.31
N LEU A 326 3.88 -9.17 -27.01
CA LEU A 326 3.49 -7.99 -27.80
C LEU A 326 4.67 -7.03 -27.92
N PRO A 327 5.76 -7.45 -28.59
CA PRO A 327 6.99 -6.65 -28.65
C PRO A 327 6.74 -5.28 -29.28
N LEU A 328 7.53 -4.31 -28.85
CA LEU A 328 7.59 -2.99 -29.49
C LEU A 328 8.63 -3.02 -30.61
N ALA A 329 8.68 -1.96 -31.43
CA ALA A 329 9.63 -1.87 -32.55
C ALA A 329 11.11 -1.89 -32.12
N THR A 330 11.38 -1.55 -30.85
CA THR A 330 12.69 -1.58 -30.22
C THR A 330 12.56 -2.16 -28.81
N SER A 331 13.66 -2.67 -28.24
CA SER A 331 13.65 -3.23 -26.89
C SER A 331 13.32 -2.19 -25.81
N VAL A 332 13.57 -0.91 -26.09
CA VAL A 332 13.34 0.22 -25.19
C VAL A 332 12.83 1.41 -25.98
N VAL A 333 11.70 1.96 -25.57
CA VAL A 333 11.14 3.20 -26.13
C VAL A 333 11.31 4.32 -25.12
N GLU A 334 12.14 5.32 -25.43
CA GLU A 334 12.23 6.53 -24.61
C GLU A 334 10.95 7.37 -24.73
N TRP A 335 10.46 7.89 -23.60
CA TRP A 335 9.21 8.64 -23.51
C TRP A 335 9.36 9.86 -22.60
N LYS A 336 8.85 11.01 -23.06
CA LYS A 336 8.99 12.34 -22.40
C LYS A 336 7.66 13.04 -22.14
N GLU A 337 6.55 12.36 -22.40
CA GLU A 337 5.20 12.87 -22.14
C GLU A 337 4.57 12.11 -20.96
N ARG A 338 3.36 12.49 -20.57
CA ARG A 338 2.66 11.80 -19.49
C ARG A 338 2.50 10.33 -19.87
N HIS A 339 2.53 9.44 -18.88
CA HIS A 339 2.29 8.01 -19.10
C HIS A 339 1.57 7.44 -17.90
N SER A 340 0.57 6.59 -18.14
CA SER A 340 -0.14 5.94 -17.03
C SER A 340 0.79 4.95 -16.33
N ILE A 341 0.96 5.11 -15.02
CA ILE A 341 1.98 4.39 -14.24
C ILE A 341 1.47 3.03 -13.73
N ASN A 342 0.82 2.26 -14.60
CA ASN A 342 0.17 1.00 -14.22
C ASN A 342 1.18 -0.02 -13.67
N PHE A 343 2.37 -0.07 -14.26
CA PHE A 343 3.51 -0.81 -13.74
C PHE A 343 4.81 -0.10 -14.09
N ILE A 344 5.53 0.41 -13.08
CA ILE A 344 6.76 1.17 -13.26
C ILE A 344 7.85 0.73 -12.28
N SER A 345 9.07 1.19 -12.51
CA SER A 345 10.19 1.02 -11.60
C SER A 345 11.02 2.30 -11.47
N TRP A 346 11.62 2.50 -10.29
CA TRP A 346 12.58 3.57 -10.00
C TRP A 346 13.68 3.06 -9.05
N LEU A 347 14.74 3.85 -8.90
CA LEU A 347 15.86 3.51 -8.00
C LEU A 347 15.68 4.18 -6.65
N GLY A 348 15.99 3.48 -5.56
CA GLY A 348 15.87 3.99 -4.19
C GLY A 348 16.67 5.27 -3.96
N LYS A 349 17.81 5.45 -4.62
CA LYS A 349 18.60 6.70 -4.57
C LYS A 349 17.80 7.92 -5.04
N ASP A 350 16.82 7.73 -5.92
CA ASP A 350 15.98 8.81 -6.47
C ASP A 350 14.89 9.24 -5.48
N LEU A 351 14.70 8.54 -4.35
CA LEU A 351 13.77 8.93 -3.28
C LEU A 351 14.03 10.34 -2.72
N MET A 352 15.26 10.86 -2.86
CA MET A 352 15.58 12.24 -2.48
C MET A 352 14.83 13.30 -3.29
N HIS A 353 14.26 12.92 -4.45
CA HIS A 353 13.43 13.76 -5.30
C HIS A 353 11.93 13.44 -5.19
N LEU A 354 11.56 12.40 -4.42
CA LEU A 354 10.19 11.89 -4.31
C LEU A 354 9.42 12.42 -3.09
N ALA A 355 9.86 13.54 -2.51
CA ALA A 355 9.06 14.35 -1.61
C ALA A 355 8.00 15.14 -2.40
N LEU A 356 7.11 14.42 -3.08
CA LEU A 356 6.12 14.99 -4.00
C LEU A 356 5.08 15.83 -3.24
N PRO A 357 4.66 16.99 -3.78
CA PRO A 357 3.48 17.67 -3.26
C PRO A 357 2.22 16.82 -3.47
N LYS A 358 1.10 17.20 -2.84
CA LYS A 358 -0.20 16.60 -3.16
C LYS A 358 -0.58 16.95 -4.61
N CYS A 359 -0.34 16.03 -5.53
CA CYS A 359 -0.47 16.27 -6.97
C CYS A 359 -0.83 14.97 -7.73
N ASP A 360 -1.00 15.09 -9.04
CA ASP A 360 -1.09 13.96 -9.97
C ASP A 360 0.29 13.27 -10.04
N ASP A 361 0.41 12.12 -9.38
CA ASP A 361 1.68 11.38 -9.31
C ASP A 361 2.11 10.83 -10.66
N GLU A 362 1.17 10.53 -11.57
CA GLU A 362 1.51 10.14 -12.94
C GLU A 362 2.25 11.27 -13.66
N TYR A 363 1.73 12.50 -13.59
CA TYR A 363 2.37 13.65 -14.22
C TYR A 363 3.70 13.99 -13.55
N ALA A 364 3.75 13.97 -12.22
CA ALA A 364 4.95 14.29 -11.47
C ALA A 364 6.11 13.32 -11.80
N LEU A 365 5.82 12.02 -11.87
CA LEU A 365 6.82 10.98 -12.09
C LEU A 365 7.24 10.81 -13.56
N THR A 366 6.38 11.17 -14.51
CA THR A 366 6.65 10.93 -15.95
C THR A 366 6.98 12.19 -16.74
N VAL A 367 6.65 13.38 -16.20
CA VAL A 367 6.87 14.67 -16.86
C VAL A 367 7.74 15.60 -16.00
N ASP A 368 7.25 16.01 -14.81
CA ASP A 368 7.91 17.08 -14.04
C ASP A 368 9.32 16.69 -13.58
N LEU A 369 9.44 15.57 -12.88
CA LEU A 369 10.74 15.10 -12.37
C LEU A 369 11.69 14.68 -13.50
N PRO A 370 11.27 13.89 -14.52
CA PRO A 370 12.11 13.63 -15.68
C PRO A 370 12.65 14.88 -16.37
N THR A 371 11.80 15.91 -16.53
CA THR A 371 12.19 17.19 -17.15
C THR A 371 13.15 17.97 -16.27
N PHE A 372 12.86 18.08 -14.97
CA PHE A 372 13.69 18.79 -14.01
C PHE A 372 15.09 18.16 -13.86
N LEU A 373 15.16 16.83 -13.90
CA LEU A 373 16.40 16.07 -13.71
C LEU A 373 17.15 15.77 -15.02
N ASP A 374 16.61 16.15 -16.18
CA ASP A 374 17.10 15.77 -17.51
C ASP A 374 17.32 14.25 -17.65
N ARG A 375 16.35 13.48 -17.15
CA ARG A 375 16.38 12.01 -17.10
C ARG A 375 15.04 11.48 -17.60
N PRO A 376 14.93 11.07 -18.88
CA PRO A 376 13.65 10.70 -19.47
C PRO A 376 13.05 9.43 -18.84
N SER A 377 11.78 9.17 -19.14
CA SER A 377 11.16 7.88 -18.86
C SER A 377 11.42 6.90 -20.02
N ALA A 378 11.23 5.61 -19.79
CA ALA A 378 11.29 4.61 -20.85
C ALA A 378 10.25 3.50 -20.68
N ILE A 379 9.88 2.83 -21.76
CA ILE A 379 9.06 1.61 -21.77
C ILE A 379 9.96 0.45 -22.18
N TYR A 380 10.06 -0.58 -21.34
CA TYR A 380 10.79 -1.80 -21.64
C TYR A 380 9.88 -2.81 -22.34
N SER A 381 10.21 -3.18 -23.58
CA SER A 381 9.34 -3.95 -24.48
C SER A 381 9.01 -5.35 -23.96
N ASP A 382 9.99 -6.06 -23.42
CA ASP A 382 9.91 -7.52 -23.26
C ASP A 382 9.20 -7.96 -21.97
N PHE A 383 9.06 -7.04 -21.00
CA PHE A 383 8.31 -7.32 -19.78
C PHE A 383 6.87 -6.82 -19.91
N ILE A 384 5.96 -7.78 -20.05
CA ILE A 384 4.55 -7.53 -20.32
C ILE A 384 3.71 -7.76 -19.06
N VAL A 385 2.82 -6.82 -18.82
CA VAL A 385 1.75 -6.93 -17.82
C VAL A 385 0.42 -6.53 -18.44
N SER A 386 -0.70 -6.97 -17.86
CA SER A 386 -2.04 -6.52 -18.27
C SER A 386 -2.73 -5.77 -17.15
N HIS A 387 -3.12 -4.54 -17.43
CA HIS A 387 -3.94 -3.71 -16.53
C HIS A 387 -5.42 -3.87 -16.90
N LEU A 388 -6.30 -4.09 -15.93
CA LEU A 388 -7.69 -4.46 -16.24
C LEU A 388 -8.52 -3.28 -16.74
N SER A 389 -8.48 -2.13 -16.07
CA SER A 389 -9.47 -1.09 -16.34
C SER A 389 -9.06 0.30 -15.88
N PHE A 390 -9.26 1.30 -16.74
CA PHE A 390 -9.31 2.69 -16.29
C PHE A 390 -10.71 3.05 -15.76
N GLY A 391 -10.78 4.09 -14.92
CA GLY A 391 -12.05 4.52 -14.31
C GLY A 391 -13.19 4.78 -15.30
N THR A 392 -12.87 5.25 -16.51
CA THR A 392 -13.83 5.49 -17.61
C THR A 392 -14.33 4.22 -18.27
N GLN A 393 -13.62 3.11 -18.16
CA GLN A 393 -14.00 1.81 -18.73
C GLN A 393 -14.91 1.01 -17.77
N GLU A 394 -14.87 1.29 -16.48
CA GLU A 394 -15.54 0.50 -15.43
C GLU A 394 -17.03 0.23 -15.68
N GLN A 395 -17.78 1.20 -16.23
CA GLN A 395 -19.23 1.09 -16.40
C GLN A 395 -19.67 0.20 -17.58
N GLY A 396 -18.79 -0.12 -18.53
CA GLY A 396 -19.12 -0.94 -19.70
C GLY A 396 -18.24 -2.17 -19.89
N LEU A 397 -17.20 -2.34 -19.06
CA LEU A 397 -16.29 -3.47 -19.17
C LEU A 397 -16.98 -4.74 -18.62
N GLU A 398 -16.81 -5.88 -19.30
CA GLU A 398 -17.28 -7.19 -18.83
C GLU A 398 -16.39 -7.73 -17.70
N LEU A 399 -16.32 -6.99 -16.59
CA LEU A 399 -15.39 -7.18 -15.47
C LEU A 399 -15.33 -8.62 -14.95
N ASP A 400 -16.47 -9.20 -14.59
CA ASP A 400 -16.50 -10.55 -14.00
C ASP A 400 -15.98 -11.61 -14.99
N ARG A 401 -16.39 -11.54 -16.28
CA ARG A 401 -15.89 -12.46 -17.31
C ARG A 401 -14.38 -12.32 -17.50
N LEU A 402 -13.87 -11.09 -17.57
CA LEU A 402 -12.43 -10.86 -17.75
C LEU A 402 -11.64 -11.33 -16.53
N ILE A 403 -12.12 -11.05 -15.31
CA ILE A 403 -11.49 -11.54 -14.07
C ILE A 403 -11.43 -13.07 -14.07
N ASP A 404 -12.51 -13.75 -14.44
CA ASP A 404 -12.55 -15.21 -14.51
C ASP A 404 -11.53 -15.75 -15.54
N ALA A 405 -11.49 -15.17 -16.73
CA ALA A 405 -10.57 -15.57 -17.80
C ALA A 405 -9.09 -15.34 -17.43
N TYR A 406 -8.76 -14.19 -16.83
CA TYR A 406 -7.42 -13.93 -16.31
C TYR A 406 -7.09 -14.82 -15.12
N GLY A 407 -8.07 -15.18 -14.28
CA GLY A 407 -7.90 -16.15 -13.20
C GLY A 407 -7.55 -17.55 -13.71
N GLU A 408 -8.18 -18.00 -14.79
CA GLU A 408 -7.83 -19.26 -15.48
C GLU A 408 -6.41 -19.21 -16.06
N LEU A 409 -6.07 -18.12 -16.75
CA LEU A 409 -4.74 -17.91 -17.30
C LEU A 409 -3.66 -17.91 -16.20
N MET A 410 -3.92 -17.24 -15.08
CA MET A 410 -3.02 -17.21 -13.93
C MET A 410 -2.79 -18.62 -13.38
N ARG A 411 -3.85 -19.40 -13.14
CA ARG A 411 -3.70 -20.79 -12.67
C ARG A 411 -2.89 -21.64 -13.64
N SER A 412 -3.13 -21.49 -14.94
CA SER A 412 -2.37 -22.22 -15.96
C SER A 412 -0.89 -21.85 -15.98
N ARG A 413 -0.54 -20.58 -15.77
CA ARG A 413 0.85 -20.09 -15.85
C ARG A 413 1.65 -20.33 -14.58
N LEU A 414 0.99 -20.44 -13.42
CA LEU A 414 1.66 -20.71 -12.15
C LEU A 414 1.79 -22.21 -11.86
N ALA A 415 1.07 -23.06 -12.61
CA ALA A 415 1.18 -24.51 -12.51
C ALA A 415 2.30 -25.11 -13.39
N SER A 416 2.73 -24.38 -14.42
CA SER A 416 3.89 -24.70 -15.27
C SER A 416 5.17 -24.23 -14.62
#